data_AF-A0A365Z6P2-F1
#
_entry.id   AF-A0A365Z6P2-F1
#
_cell.length_a   1.000
_cell.length_b   1.000
_cell.length_c   1.000
_cell.angle_alpha   90.00
_cell.angle_beta   90.00
_cell.angle_gamma   90.00
#
_symmetry.space_group_name_H-M   'P 1'
#
loop_
_entity.id
_entity.type
_entity.pdbx_description
1 polymer ?
#
loop_
_entity_poly.entity_id
_entity_poly.type
_entity_poly.pdbx_seq_one_letter_code
_entity_poly.pdbx_strand_id
1 'polypeptide(L)'
;MHPVWDSLEVELNRLLDEKPCPLTRFPDTRVDDHRLPPFGVQLAPWALSVAEELHARFGDDVELTVGALSFPPRGARVPVPVPDAPLGDSAELTVELNGPLSIRSGHTGRHGLRLTNHTDQSVTVRTGRHLTAVVVDPATHHVVGGFAGAHRGPYVRFKVPSGATRVIPLLVGTASLDRALGYAIPPGEWALRTVVALDDGRSLLTPALPFTVTE
;
A
#
# COMPACT_ATOMS: atom_id res chain seq x y z
N MET A 1 26.16 -20.94 12.49
CA MET A 1 26.44 -20.13 11.29
C MET A 1 26.12 -20.94 10.05
N HIS A 2 25.16 -20.46 9.27
CA HIS A 2 24.80 -21.03 7.99
C HIS A 2 25.51 -20.17 6.92
N PRO A 3 26.40 -20.72 6.07
CA PRO A 3 27.26 -19.91 5.19
C PRO A 3 26.48 -19.02 4.22
N VAL A 4 25.26 -19.43 3.86
CA VAL A 4 24.34 -18.63 3.04
C VAL A 4 23.77 -17.44 3.82
N TRP A 5 23.44 -17.61 5.10
CA TRP A 5 22.93 -16.51 5.93
C TRP A 5 24.00 -15.43 6.11
N ASP A 6 25.24 -15.82 6.41
CA ASP A 6 26.34 -14.87 6.61
C ASP A 6 26.59 -14.03 5.35
N SER A 7 26.47 -14.65 4.16
CA SER A 7 26.59 -13.96 2.87
C SER A 7 25.40 -13.05 2.56
N LEU A 8 24.17 -13.50 2.89
CA LEU A 8 22.96 -12.71 2.72
C LEU A 8 22.93 -11.51 3.67
N GLU A 9 23.38 -11.67 4.90
CA GLU A 9 23.43 -10.61 5.92
C GLU A 9 24.28 -9.42 5.45
N VAL A 10 25.46 -9.69 4.87
CA VAL A 10 26.32 -8.66 4.27
C VAL A 10 25.57 -7.90 3.18
N GLU A 11 24.84 -8.61 2.33
CA GLU A 11 24.08 -8.01 1.24
C GLU A 11 22.90 -7.17 1.74
N LEU A 12 22.15 -7.67 2.74
CA LEU A 12 21.06 -6.92 3.35
C LEU A 12 21.56 -5.64 4.02
N ASN A 13 22.69 -5.70 4.73
CA ASN A 13 23.31 -4.52 5.33
C ASN A 13 23.75 -3.51 4.26
N ARG A 14 24.33 -3.96 3.14
CA ARG A 14 24.65 -3.11 1.99
C ARG A 14 23.42 -2.39 1.44
N LEU A 15 22.33 -3.12 1.23
CA LEU A 15 21.06 -2.57 0.72
C LEU A 15 20.40 -1.60 1.70
N LEU A 16 20.59 -1.76 3.01
CA LEU A 16 20.06 -0.83 4.02
C LEU A 16 20.69 0.58 3.93
N ASP A 17 21.95 0.64 3.50
CA ASP A 17 22.68 1.89 3.34
C ASP A 17 22.33 2.64 2.06
N GLU A 18 21.70 1.97 1.08
CA GLU A 18 21.23 2.60 -0.16
C GLU A 18 20.12 3.64 0.09
N LYS A 19 20.08 4.67 -0.76
CA LYS A 19 19.06 5.74 -0.74
C LYS A 19 18.50 5.95 -2.15
N PRO A 20 17.19 5.71 -2.38
CA PRO A 20 16.22 5.15 -1.44
C PRO A 20 16.53 3.69 -1.08
N CYS A 21 16.17 3.26 0.14
CA CYS A 21 16.40 1.88 0.57
C CYS A 21 15.39 0.94 -0.10
N PRO A 22 15.83 -0.12 -0.79
CA PRO A 22 14.95 -1.07 -1.47
C PRO A 22 14.27 -2.05 -0.51
N LEU A 23 14.79 -2.24 0.71
CA LEU A 23 14.25 -3.21 1.67
C LEU A 23 13.04 -2.65 2.42
N THR A 24 11.92 -3.36 2.40
CA THR A 24 10.70 -3.01 3.16
C THR A 24 10.47 -3.95 4.34
N ARG A 25 10.90 -5.21 4.24
CA ARG A 25 10.93 -6.19 5.33
C ARG A 25 12.01 -7.23 5.05
N PHE A 26 12.75 -7.61 6.07
CA PHE A 26 13.80 -8.62 5.98
C PHE A 26 14.03 -9.20 7.39
N PRO A 27 14.71 -10.34 7.51
CA PRO A 27 14.98 -10.92 8.82
C PRO A 27 15.98 -10.02 9.56
N ASP A 28 15.76 -9.81 10.86
CA ASP A 28 16.65 -8.96 11.68
C ASP A 28 18.09 -9.53 11.63
N THR A 29 19.04 -8.72 11.15
CA THR A 29 20.45 -9.08 10.99
C THR A 29 21.20 -9.11 12.32
N ARG A 30 20.62 -8.54 13.39
CA ARG A 30 21.25 -8.47 14.72
C ARG A 30 20.99 -9.69 15.60
N VAL A 31 20.12 -10.59 15.16
CA VAL A 31 19.69 -11.77 15.92
C VAL A 31 20.12 -13.03 15.16
N ASP A 32 21.12 -13.73 15.69
CA ASP A 32 21.49 -15.07 15.22
C ASP A 32 20.51 -16.09 15.83
N ASP A 33 19.42 -16.35 15.12
CA ASP A 33 18.33 -17.22 15.58
C ASP A 33 18.39 -18.63 14.98
N HIS A 34 19.59 -19.10 14.58
CA HIS A 34 19.78 -20.39 13.89
C HIS A 34 18.79 -20.60 12.71
N ARG A 35 18.48 -19.52 11.99
CA ARG A 35 17.46 -19.53 10.94
C ARG A 35 17.89 -20.45 9.80
N LEU A 36 16.92 -21.23 9.31
CA LEU A 36 17.09 -22.05 8.12
C LEU A 36 16.44 -21.35 6.92
N PRO A 37 17.00 -21.50 5.71
CA PRO A 37 16.36 -21.02 4.49
C PRO A 37 14.99 -21.69 4.23
N PRO A 38 14.10 -21.07 3.43
CA PRO A 38 14.32 -19.82 2.71
C PRO A 38 14.18 -18.57 3.59
N PHE A 39 15.04 -17.58 3.37
CA PHE A 39 14.97 -16.29 4.07
C PHE A 39 14.01 -15.34 3.35
N GLY A 40 12.93 -14.94 4.03
CA GLY A 40 11.93 -14.03 3.46
C GLY A 40 12.42 -12.58 3.39
N VAL A 41 12.51 -12.03 2.18
CA VAL A 41 12.89 -10.63 1.93
C VAL A 41 11.80 -9.95 1.10
N GLN A 42 11.32 -8.80 1.59
CA GLN A 42 10.39 -7.94 0.89
C GLN A 42 11.10 -6.67 0.44
N LEU A 43 10.92 -6.36 -0.83
CA LEU A 43 11.52 -5.26 -1.54
C LEU A 43 10.44 -4.25 -1.93
N ALA A 44 10.84 -3.00 -2.11
CA ALA A 44 10.00 -1.96 -2.63
C ALA A 44 9.55 -2.30 -4.07
N PRO A 45 8.36 -1.88 -4.50
CA PRO A 45 7.84 -2.23 -5.83
C PRO A 45 8.74 -1.82 -7.01
N TRP A 46 9.57 -0.79 -6.83
CA TRP A 46 10.52 -0.30 -7.83
C TRP A 46 11.85 -1.10 -7.88
N ALA A 47 12.11 -1.96 -6.90
CA ALA A 47 13.40 -2.62 -6.71
C ALA A 47 13.51 -3.99 -7.40
N LEU A 48 13.04 -4.08 -8.65
CA LEU A 48 13.05 -5.33 -9.41
C LEU A 48 14.47 -5.86 -9.68
N SER A 49 15.39 -4.98 -10.06
CA SER A 49 16.79 -5.36 -10.31
C SER A 49 17.47 -5.94 -9.07
N VAL A 50 17.16 -5.40 -7.89
CA VAL A 50 17.65 -5.95 -6.62
C VAL A 50 17.10 -7.36 -6.37
N ALA A 51 15.83 -7.61 -6.72
CA ALA A 51 15.25 -8.94 -6.61
C ALA A 51 15.92 -9.94 -7.57
N GLU A 52 16.21 -9.52 -8.80
CA GLU A 52 16.94 -10.31 -9.80
C GLU A 52 18.34 -10.66 -9.31
N GLU A 53 19.08 -9.69 -8.77
CA GLU A 53 20.43 -9.90 -8.23
C GLU A 53 20.43 -10.85 -7.02
N LEU A 54 19.51 -10.67 -6.07
CA LEU A 54 19.37 -11.55 -4.92
C LEU A 54 19.01 -12.97 -5.35
N HIS A 55 18.06 -13.13 -6.27
CA HIS A 55 17.67 -14.46 -6.75
C HIS A 55 18.80 -15.12 -7.55
N ALA A 56 19.53 -14.38 -8.37
CA ALA A 56 20.66 -14.92 -9.13
C ALA A 56 21.79 -15.42 -8.20
N ARG A 57 22.00 -14.75 -7.06
CA ARG A 57 23.06 -15.10 -6.09
C ARG A 57 22.65 -16.20 -5.11
N PHE A 58 21.42 -16.16 -4.61
CA PHE A 58 20.97 -17.01 -3.50
C PHE A 58 19.91 -18.05 -3.91
N GLY A 59 19.38 -17.99 -5.13
CA GLY A 59 18.48 -19.01 -5.67
C GLY A 59 17.24 -19.22 -4.81
N ASP A 60 17.04 -20.47 -4.39
CA ASP A 60 15.91 -20.90 -3.53
C ASP A 60 16.20 -20.73 -2.03
N ASP A 61 17.38 -20.27 -1.63
CA ASP A 61 17.67 -19.94 -0.23
C ASP A 61 16.99 -18.64 0.22
N VAL A 62 16.39 -17.88 -0.70
CA VAL A 62 15.62 -16.67 -0.44
C VAL A 62 14.21 -16.78 -0.98
N GLU A 63 13.25 -16.26 -0.23
CA GLU A 63 11.88 -16.04 -0.71
C GLU A 63 11.66 -14.54 -0.90
N LEU A 64 11.56 -14.11 -2.15
CA LEU A 64 11.51 -12.69 -2.50
C LEU A 64 10.07 -12.25 -2.78
N THR A 65 9.73 -11.07 -2.28
CA THR A 65 8.51 -10.34 -2.64
C THR A 65 8.90 -8.94 -3.09
N VAL A 66 8.40 -8.48 -4.23
CA VAL A 66 8.61 -7.11 -4.72
C VAL A 66 7.25 -6.40 -4.68
N GLY A 67 7.14 -5.36 -3.85
CA GLY A 67 5.85 -4.75 -3.54
C GLY A 67 4.91 -5.76 -2.89
N ALA A 68 3.84 -6.14 -3.59
CA ALA A 68 2.84 -7.09 -3.11
C ALA A 68 2.87 -8.46 -3.81
N LEU A 69 3.82 -8.68 -4.73
CA LEU A 69 3.88 -9.89 -5.56
C LEU A 69 5.18 -10.66 -5.31
N SER A 70 5.11 -11.98 -5.43
CA SER A 70 6.28 -12.86 -5.32
C SER A 70 7.26 -12.66 -6.48
N PHE A 71 8.55 -12.84 -6.20
CA PHE A 71 9.61 -12.89 -7.21
C PHE A 71 10.46 -14.18 -7.03
N PRO A 72 10.73 -14.95 -8.11
CA PRO A 72 10.06 -14.86 -9.41
C PRO A 72 8.53 -15.03 -9.30
N PRO A 73 7.74 -14.64 -10.31
CA PRO A 73 6.30 -14.77 -10.26
C PRO A 73 5.87 -16.23 -10.03
N ARG A 74 5.34 -16.56 -8.84
CA ARG A 74 4.91 -17.92 -8.45
C ARG A 74 3.45 -17.92 -7.99
N GLY A 75 2.67 -18.96 -8.33
CA GLY A 75 1.28 -19.16 -7.85
C GLY A 75 0.18 -18.43 -8.63
N ALA A 76 -1.06 -18.44 -8.12
CA ALA A 76 -2.21 -17.74 -8.71
C ALA A 76 -2.28 -16.26 -8.27
N ARG A 77 -3.18 -15.46 -8.90
CA ARG A 77 -3.46 -14.06 -8.56
C ARG A 77 -3.64 -13.92 -7.04
N VAL A 78 -2.93 -12.99 -6.40
CA VAL A 78 -3.15 -12.70 -4.98
C VAL A 78 -4.60 -12.19 -4.86
N PRO A 79 -5.47 -12.81 -4.04
CA PRO A 79 -6.80 -12.29 -3.82
C PRO A 79 -6.66 -10.88 -3.28
N VAL A 80 -7.06 -9.90 -4.09
CA VAL A 80 -7.10 -8.53 -3.64
C VAL A 80 -8.34 -8.40 -2.76
N PRO A 81 -8.23 -7.98 -1.50
CA PRO A 81 -9.41 -7.66 -0.72
C PRO A 81 -10.14 -6.54 -1.45
N VAL A 82 -11.24 -6.89 -2.12
CA VAL A 82 -12.16 -5.90 -2.63
C VAL A 82 -12.82 -5.27 -1.41
N PRO A 83 -12.76 -3.95 -1.23
CA PRO A 83 -13.40 -3.35 -0.08
C PRO A 83 -14.91 -3.59 -0.16
N ASP A 84 -15.44 -4.39 0.77
CA ASP A 84 -16.85 -4.73 0.86
C ASP A 84 -17.56 -3.66 1.71
N ALA A 85 -18.02 -2.61 1.05
CA ALA A 85 -18.79 -1.54 1.64
C ALA A 85 -19.70 -0.91 0.58
N PRO A 86 -20.93 -0.47 0.95
CA PRO A 86 -21.77 0.27 0.04
C PRO A 86 -21.11 1.59 -0.35
N LEU A 87 -21.35 2.04 -1.58
CA LEU A 87 -20.95 3.38 -2.02
C LEU A 87 -21.62 4.41 -1.12
N GLY A 88 -20.84 5.35 -0.59
CA GLY A 88 -21.37 6.42 0.25
C GLY A 88 -22.37 7.30 -0.50
N ASP A 89 -23.46 7.68 0.17
CA ASP A 89 -24.41 8.64 -0.37
C ASP A 89 -23.81 10.06 -0.31
N SER A 90 -23.62 10.66 -1.49
CA SER A 90 -23.11 12.03 -1.60
C SER A 90 -24.02 13.08 -0.95
N ALA A 91 -25.31 12.78 -0.77
CA ALA A 91 -26.25 13.64 -0.06
C ALA A 91 -25.99 13.66 1.46
N GLU A 92 -25.42 12.61 2.03
CA GLU A 92 -25.00 12.57 3.44
C GLU A 92 -23.55 13.05 3.62
N LEU A 93 -22.64 12.52 2.79
CA LEU A 93 -21.20 12.72 2.91
C LEU A 93 -20.58 12.92 1.54
N THR A 94 -19.99 14.11 1.31
CA THR A 94 -19.14 14.32 0.13
C THR A 94 -17.69 13.99 0.46
N VAL A 95 -17.06 13.20 -0.41
CA VAL A 95 -15.68 12.74 -0.26
C VAL A 95 -14.87 13.10 -1.49
N GLU A 96 -13.76 13.82 -1.30
CA GLU A 96 -12.88 14.28 -2.38
C GLU A 96 -11.41 14.24 -1.96
N LEU A 97 -10.49 14.26 -2.92
CA LEU A 97 -9.08 14.51 -2.61
C LEU A 97 -8.88 15.97 -2.21
N ASN A 98 -7.96 16.22 -1.28
CA ASN A 98 -7.59 17.57 -0.86
C ASN A 98 -6.62 18.21 -1.86
N GLY A 99 -7.09 18.42 -3.09
CA GLY A 99 -6.30 18.90 -4.22
C GLY A 99 -5.74 17.77 -5.11
N PRO A 100 -5.06 18.13 -6.21
CA PRO A 100 -4.46 17.17 -7.13
C PRO A 100 -3.48 16.22 -6.44
N LEU A 101 -3.41 14.98 -6.92
CA LEU A 101 -2.52 13.96 -6.39
C LEU A 101 -1.72 13.32 -7.52
N SER A 102 -0.40 13.28 -7.34
CA SER A 102 0.53 12.59 -8.21
C SER A 102 1.48 11.74 -7.38
N ILE A 103 1.59 10.45 -7.71
CA ILE A 103 2.48 9.50 -7.01
C ILE A 103 3.39 8.81 -8.01
N ARG A 104 4.68 8.77 -7.72
CA ARG A 104 5.65 8.03 -8.52
C ARG A 104 5.34 6.52 -8.55
N SER A 105 5.55 5.87 -9.69
CA SER A 105 5.37 4.45 -9.86
C SER A 105 6.22 3.66 -8.85
N GLY A 106 5.60 2.68 -8.22
CA GLY A 106 6.18 1.85 -7.18
C GLY A 106 6.49 2.54 -5.84
N HIS A 107 6.03 3.77 -5.64
CA HIS A 107 6.24 4.53 -4.41
C HIS A 107 4.97 4.68 -3.58
N THR A 108 5.12 5.27 -2.39
CA THR A 108 4.03 5.59 -1.48
C THR A 108 4.06 7.08 -1.18
N GLY A 109 2.89 7.71 -1.12
CA GLY A 109 2.72 9.08 -0.67
C GLY A 109 1.62 9.23 0.38
N ARG A 110 1.61 10.39 1.01
CA ARG A 110 0.54 10.81 1.92
C ARG A 110 -0.20 11.97 1.29
N HIS A 111 -1.53 11.94 1.42
CA HIS A 111 -2.41 13.00 0.96
C HIS A 111 -3.52 13.28 1.98
N GLY A 112 -4.43 14.18 1.65
CA GLY A 112 -5.64 14.42 2.42
C GLY A 112 -6.89 13.94 1.67
N LEU A 113 -7.81 13.31 2.40
CA LEU A 113 -9.18 13.07 1.98
C LEU A 113 -10.08 14.12 2.64
N ARG A 114 -10.70 14.99 1.84
CA ARG A 114 -11.66 15.99 2.30
C ARG A 114 -13.03 15.34 2.44
N LEU A 115 -13.52 15.29 3.67
CA LEU A 115 -14.85 14.77 4.02
C LEU A 115 -15.75 15.94 4.45
N THR A 116 -16.85 16.15 3.75
CA THR A 116 -17.87 17.14 4.09
C THR A 116 -19.10 16.42 4.59
N ASN A 117 -19.57 16.79 5.79
CA ASN A 117 -20.74 16.21 6.40
C ASN A 117 -21.97 17.09 6.17
N HIS A 118 -22.94 16.58 5.42
CA HIS A 118 -24.18 17.28 5.08
C HIS A 118 -25.36 16.89 5.97
N THR A 119 -25.17 15.95 6.88
CA THR A 119 -26.20 15.55 7.84
C THR A 119 -26.36 16.58 8.95
N ASP A 120 -27.46 16.49 9.71
CA ASP A 120 -27.73 17.28 10.91
C ASP A 120 -26.99 16.75 12.16
N GLN A 121 -26.30 15.62 12.04
CA GLN A 121 -25.56 14.97 13.13
C GLN A 121 -24.06 15.03 12.89
N SER A 122 -23.27 14.87 13.97
CA SER A 122 -21.83 14.73 13.82
C SER A 122 -21.45 13.32 13.41
N VAL A 123 -20.62 13.18 12.39
CA VAL A 123 -20.05 11.90 11.95
C VAL A 123 -18.65 11.73 12.55
N THR A 124 -18.24 10.52 12.90
CA THR A 124 -16.87 10.25 13.37
C THR A 124 -16.24 9.13 12.57
N VAL A 125 -15.12 9.43 11.91
CA VAL A 125 -14.35 8.47 11.11
C VAL A 125 -13.31 7.77 11.96
N ARG A 126 -13.21 6.45 11.79
CA ARG A 126 -12.32 5.53 12.46
C ARG A 126 -11.14 5.18 11.56
N THR A 127 -9.91 5.31 12.05
CA THR A 127 -8.73 4.92 11.25
C THR A 127 -7.50 4.59 12.09
N GLY A 128 -6.59 3.74 11.58
CA GLY A 128 -5.31 3.42 12.21
C GLY A 128 -4.22 4.46 11.97
N ARG A 129 -4.52 5.77 12.12
CA ARG A 129 -3.72 6.98 11.79
C ARG A 129 -3.97 7.58 10.41
N HIS A 130 -4.13 6.76 9.37
CA HIS A 130 -4.48 7.21 8.00
C HIS A 130 -5.46 6.23 7.37
N LEU A 131 -6.38 6.73 6.55
CA LEU A 131 -7.10 5.88 5.61
C LEU A 131 -6.10 5.31 4.60
N THR A 132 -6.25 4.05 4.21
CA THR A 132 -5.41 3.45 3.16
C THR A 132 -6.24 3.32 1.90
N ALA A 133 -5.76 3.91 0.81
CA ALA A 133 -6.39 3.80 -0.49
C ALA A 133 -5.92 2.55 -1.23
N VAL A 134 -6.81 2.00 -2.04
CA VAL A 134 -6.49 1.06 -3.10
C VAL A 134 -6.55 1.78 -4.45
N VAL A 135 -5.70 1.37 -5.38
CA VAL A 135 -5.71 1.84 -6.77
C VAL A 135 -6.67 0.97 -7.56
N VAL A 136 -7.59 1.61 -8.29
CA VAL A 136 -8.53 0.96 -9.20
C VAL A 136 -8.31 1.43 -10.62
N ASP A 137 -8.54 0.51 -11.56
CA ASP A 137 -8.69 0.85 -12.97
C ASP A 137 -9.99 1.67 -13.14
N PRO A 138 -9.93 2.87 -13.73
CA PRO A 138 -11.10 3.73 -13.87
C PRO A 138 -12.16 3.18 -14.85
N ALA A 139 -11.78 2.35 -15.82
CA ALA A 139 -12.67 1.76 -16.80
C ALA A 139 -13.38 0.51 -16.28
N THR A 140 -12.64 -0.35 -15.54
CA THR A 140 -13.19 -1.63 -15.04
C THR A 140 -13.61 -1.59 -13.57
N HIS A 141 -13.19 -0.55 -12.83
CA HIS A 141 -13.32 -0.44 -11.38
C HIS A 141 -12.66 -1.58 -10.58
N HIS A 142 -11.85 -2.42 -11.23
CA HIS A 142 -11.11 -3.47 -10.57
C HIS A 142 -9.96 -2.90 -9.75
N VAL A 143 -9.72 -3.48 -8.59
CA VAL A 143 -8.55 -3.14 -7.78
C VAL A 143 -7.31 -3.73 -8.45
N VAL A 144 -6.35 -2.86 -8.76
CA VAL A 144 -5.11 -3.20 -9.45
C VAL A 144 -3.88 -2.99 -8.59
N GLY A 145 -3.97 -2.23 -7.50
CA GLY A 145 -2.80 -1.91 -6.67
C GLY A 145 -3.14 -1.22 -5.36
N GLY A 146 -2.10 -0.81 -4.65
CA GLY A 146 -2.22 -0.05 -3.41
C GLY A 146 -0.91 0.04 -2.62
N PHE A 147 -1.05 0.34 -1.33
CA PHE A 147 0.08 0.32 -0.40
C PHE A 147 0.50 -1.12 -0.08
N ALA A 148 1.77 -1.44 -0.34
CA ALA A 148 2.40 -2.71 0.04
C ALA A 148 3.42 -2.46 1.15
N GLY A 149 3.00 -2.69 2.38
CA GLY A 149 3.85 -2.54 3.56
C GLY A 149 3.09 -2.78 4.86
N ALA A 150 3.83 -2.84 5.97
CA ALA A 150 3.21 -2.95 7.28
C ALA A 150 2.55 -1.63 7.68
N HIS A 151 1.27 -1.68 8.03
CA HIS A 151 0.59 -0.56 8.66
C HIS A 151 0.29 -0.92 10.13
N ARG A 152 1.07 -0.33 11.05
CA ARG A 152 0.78 -0.33 12.49
C ARG A 152 0.69 1.12 12.94
N GLY A 153 -0.45 1.49 13.51
CA GLY A 153 -0.68 2.84 14.00
C GLY A 153 -1.72 2.83 15.10
N PRO A 154 -1.69 3.84 15.99
CA PRO A 154 -2.75 3.99 16.98
C PRO A 154 -4.08 4.18 16.27
N TYR A 155 -5.12 3.70 16.90
CA TYR A 155 -6.47 3.95 16.46
C TYR A 155 -6.84 5.43 16.75
N VAL A 156 -7.27 6.17 15.72
CA VAL A 156 -7.59 7.60 15.74
C VAL A 156 -9.03 7.81 15.28
N ARG A 157 -9.72 8.76 15.94
CA ARG A 157 -11.08 9.20 15.60
C ARG A 157 -11.07 10.62 15.07
N PHE A 158 -11.69 10.84 13.93
CA PHE A 158 -11.87 12.15 13.31
C PHE A 158 -13.34 12.54 13.36
N LYS A 159 -13.72 13.37 14.34
CA LYS A 159 -15.06 13.96 14.41
C LYS A 159 -15.24 15.02 13.32
N VAL A 160 -16.29 14.89 12.53
CA VAL A 160 -16.74 15.86 11.52
C VAL A 160 -18.12 16.36 11.95
N PRO A 161 -18.21 17.57 12.55
CA PRO A 161 -19.48 18.15 12.95
C PRO A 161 -20.48 18.23 11.77
N SER A 162 -21.77 18.40 12.10
CA SER A 162 -22.80 18.69 11.10
C SER A 162 -22.43 19.95 10.31
N GLY A 163 -22.62 19.90 8.99
CA GLY A 163 -22.28 20.97 8.04
C GLY A 163 -20.78 21.24 7.87
N ALA A 164 -19.91 20.52 8.58
CA ALA A 164 -18.48 20.81 8.60
C ALA A 164 -17.70 19.98 7.58
N THR A 165 -16.56 20.52 7.17
CA THR A 165 -15.55 19.81 6.38
C THR A 165 -14.35 19.48 7.25
N ARG A 166 -13.79 18.27 7.08
CA ARG A 166 -12.54 17.87 7.72
C ARG A 166 -11.64 17.12 6.74
N VAL A 167 -10.34 17.38 6.83
CA VAL A 167 -9.33 16.62 6.09
C VAL A 167 -8.87 15.44 6.94
N ILE A 168 -8.95 14.24 6.38
CA ILE A 168 -8.52 12.98 6.99
C ILE A 168 -7.25 12.53 6.27
N PRO A 169 -6.17 12.17 6.99
CA PRO A 169 -4.95 11.70 6.35
C PRO A 169 -5.18 10.43 5.53
N LEU A 170 -4.64 10.40 4.30
CA LEU A 170 -4.74 9.33 3.33
C LEU A 170 -3.34 8.80 2.99
N LEU A 171 -3.17 7.48 3.01
CA LEU A 171 -1.99 6.77 2.56
C LEU A 171 -2.28 6.15 1.18
N VAL A 172 -1.41 6.42 0.22
CA VAL A 172 -1.56 5.97 -1.16
C VAL A 172 -0.28 5.28 -1.59
N GLY A 173 -0.37 4.06 -2.11
CA GLY A 173 0.77 3.35 -2.68
C GLY A 173 0.46 2.86 -4.10
N THR A 174 1.50 2.72 -4.91
CA THR A 174 1.42 2.28 -6.31
C THR A 174 2.11 0.93 -6.52
N ALA A 175 2.11 0.06 -5.51
CA ALA A 175 2.48 -1.33 -5.69
C ALA A 175 1.38 -2.04 -6.50
N SER A 176 1.76 -2.82 -7.50
CA SER A 176 0.79 -3.59 -8.28
C SER A 176 0.36 -4.84 -7.52
N LEU A 177 -0.93 -5.16 -7.65
CA LEU A 177 -1.53 -6.45 -7.29
C LEU A 177 -1.91 -7.26 -8.53
N ASP A 178 -1.81 -6.66 -9.72
CA ASP A 178 -2.01 -7.31 -11.01
C ASP A 178 -0.66 -7.61 -11.66
N ARG A 179 -0.39 -8.91 -11.86
CA ARG A 179 0.87 -9.36 -12.48
C ARG A 179 1.02 -8.91 -13.92
N ALA A 180 -0.09 -8.68 -14.62
CA ALA A 180 -0.05 -8.18 -16.00
C ALA A 180 0.55 -6.76 -16.07
N LEU A 181 0.50 -6.01 -14.96
CA LEU A 181 1.10 -4.68 -14.84
C LEU A 181 2.54 -4.71 -14.32
N GLY A 182 3.07 -5.88 -13.96
CA GLY A 182 4.35 -6.02 -13.27
C GLY A 182 4.23 -5.78 -11.76
N TYR A 183 5.30 -5.26 -11.14
CA TYR A 183 5.39 -5.09 -9.68
C TYR A 183 4.90 -3.74 -9.16
N ALA A 184 4.73 -2.76 -10.06
CA ALA A 184 4.29 -1.40 -9.77
C ALA A 184 3.21 -0.98 -10.76
N ILE A 185 2.29 -0.11 -10.34
CA ILE A 185 1.31 0.50 -11.23
C ILE A 185 2.06 1.39 -12.24
N PRO A 186 1.84 1.24 -13.56
CA PRO A 186 2.57 2.02 -14.54
C PRO A 186 2.09 3.49 -14.56
N PRO A 187 2.91 4.42 -15.07
CA PRO A 187 2.52 5.81 -15.23
C PRO A 187 1.24 5.99 -16.04
N GLY A 188 0.42 6.97 -15.67
CA GLY A 188 -0.85 7.26 -16.33
C GLY A 188 -1.93 7.74 -15.37
N GLU A 189 -3.16 7.82 -15.90
CA GLU A 189 -4.34 8.23 -15.14
C GLU A 189 -5.01 7.02 -14.48
N TRP A 190 -5.24 7.14 -13.18
CA TRP A 190 -5.78 6.08 -12.34
C TRP A 190 -6.82 6.67 -11.37
N ALA A 191 -7.50 5.79 -10.63
CA ALA A 191 -8.40 6.21 -9.58
C ALA A 191 -8.07 5.53 -8.24
N LEU A 192 -8.39 6.22 -7.15
CA LEU A 192 -8.33 5.69 -5.80
C LEU A 192 -9.72 5.37 -5.29
N ARG A 193 -9.80 4.33 -4.48
CA ARG A 193 -10.92 4.09 -3.57
C ARG A 193 -10.41 3.83 -2.18
N THR A 194 -11.20 4.19 -1.17
CA THR A 194 -10.94 3.81 0.22
C THR A 194 -12.25 3.54 0.94
N VAL A 195 -12.16 2.86 2.08
CA VAL A 195 -13.31 2.64 2.96
C VAL A 195 -13.21 3.60 4.14
N VAL A 196 -14.27 4.37 4.33
CA VAL A 196 -14.45 5.26 5.47
C VAL A 196 -15.28 4.51 6.50
N ALA A 197 -14.62 3.97 7.53
CA ALA A 197 -15.29 3.33 8.66
C ALA A 197 -15.79 4.39 9.63
N LEU A 198 -17.06 4.28 10.06
CA LEU A 198 -17.73 5.22 10.95
C LEU A 198 -17.92 4.61 12.35
N ASP A 199 -18.03 5.45 13.38
CA ASP A 199 -18.27 5.00 14.77
C ASP A 199 -19.67 4.43 15.01
N ASP A 200 -20.62 4.63 14.09
CA ASP A 200 -21.95 4.01 14.11
C ASP A 200 -21.96 2.56 13.58
N GLY A 201 -20.78 2.02 13.22
CA GLY A 201 -20.62 0.67 12.67
C GLY A 201 -20.76 0.59 11.16
N ARG A 202 -21.19 1.66 10.48
CA ARG A 202 -21.21 1.70 9.02
C ARG A 202 -19.79 1.80 8.46
N SER A 203 -19.63 1.29 7.25
CA SER A 203 -18.45 1.50 6.42
C SER A 203 -18.93 1.95 5.05
N LEU A 204 -18.31 2.99 4.51
CA LEU A 204 -18.69 3.58 3.23
C LEU A 204 -17.53 3.54 2.27
N LEU A 205 -17.76 3.04 1.06
CA LEU A 205 -16.80 3.13 -0.03
C LEU A 205 -16.85 4.54 -0.63
N THR A 206 -15.69 5.14 -0.86
CA THR A 206 -15.61 6.43 -1.56
C THR A 206 -15.96 6.27 -3.05
N PRO A 207 -16.38 7.36 -3.73
CA PRO A 207 -16.34 7.37 -5.19
C PRO A 207 -14.92 7.11 -5.70
N ALA A 208 -14.80 6.84 -7.01
CA ALA A 208 -13.50 6.75 -7.67
C ALA A 208 -12.87 8.15 -7.72
N LEU A 209 -11.75 8.34 -7.03
CA LEU A 209 -11.06 9.62 -6.90
C LEU A 209 -9.86 9.67 -7.86
N PRO A 210 -9.86 10.54 -8.88
CA PRO A 210 -8.81 10.53 -9.90
C PRO A 210 -7.45 10.96 -9.34
N PHE A 211 -6.38 10.32 -9.79
CA PHE A 211 -5.00 10.72 -9.51
C PHE A 211 -4.06 10.23 -10.62
N THR A 212 -2.88 10.85 -10.70
CA THR A 212 -1.88 10.50 -11.71
C THR A 212 -0.76 9.67 -11.09
N VAL A 213 -0.31 8.63 -11.80
CA VAL A 213 0.93 7.93 -11.52
C VAL A 213 2.02 8.46 -12.45
N THR A 214 3.17 8.84 -11.91
CA THR A 214 4.32 9.33 -12.69
C THR A 214 5.44 8.30 -12.74
N GLU A 215 6.44 8.56 -13.57
CA GLU A 215 7.72 7.83 -13.56
C GLU A 215 8.49 7.97 -12.24
#